data_AF-A0A2I0PLA1-F1
#
_entry.id   AF-A0A2I0PLA1-F1
#
_cell.length_a   1.000
_cell.length_b   1.000
_cell.length_c   1.000
_cell.angle_alpha   90.00
_cell.angle_beta   90.00
_cell.angle_gamma   90.00
#
_symmetry.space_group_name_H-M   'P 1'
#
loop_
_entity.id
_entity.type
_entity.pdbx_description
1 polymer ?
#
loop_
_entity_poly.entity_id
_entity_poly.type
_entity_poly.pdbx_seq_one_letter_code
_entity_poly.pdbx_strand_id
1 'polypeptide(L)'
;MEKKMNILAGLAVLLMVCAVIQIAEPAAAAKVTDKAFKVDQGTKYFYSGQSGPMKMSWKTYLYVPSNKRKIFQTFYVKNNGRYSGHWVVSWHDIITLKKITKTKMKISDYSDSELGPGTTVTYKNTKLSTRKYYWYVYRPAMLKGLA
;
A
#
# COMPACT_ATOMS: atom_id res chain seq x y z
N MET A 1 17.20 -44.79 -41.45
CA MET A 1 17.85 -44.17 -40.27
C MET A 1 17.60 -42.66 -40.20
N GLU A 2 17.63 -41.95 -41.32
CA GLU A 2 17.43 -40.49 -41.42
C GLU A 2 16.12 -39.96 -40.79
N LYS A 3 14.97 -40.61 -41.01
CA LYS A 3 13.69 -40.18 -40.41
C LYS A 3 13.71 -40.13 -38.88
N LYS A 4 14.40 -41.06 -38.21
CA LYS A 4 14.50 -41.10 -36.74
C LYS A 4 15.41 -39.98 -36.21
N MET A 5 16.45 -39.65 -36.97
CA MET A 5 17.42 -38.60 -36.63
C MET A 5 16.80 -37.20 -36.76
N ASN A 6 15.93 -36.99 -37.76
CA ASN A 6 15.19 -35.74 -37.94
C ASN A 6 14.13 -35.49 -36.85
N ILE A 7 13.49 -36.55 -36.34
CA ILE A 7 12.56 -36.46 -35.21
C ILE A 7 13.30 -36.11 -33.91
N LEU A 8 14.46 -36.73 -33.69
CA LEU A 8 15.32 -36.43 -32.52
C LEU A 8 15.84 -34.99 -32.54
N ALA A 9 16.26 -34.50 -33.72
CA ALA A 9 16.69 -33.11 -33.89
C ALA A 9 15.54 -32.12 -33.61
N GLY A 10 14.33 -32.43 -34.10
CA GLY A 10 13.14 -31.61 -33.83
C GLY A 10 12.78 -31.54 -32.34
N LEU A 11 12.85 -32.68 -31.64
CA LEU A 11 12.60 -32.74 -30.19
C LEU A 11 13.65 -31.96 -29.37
N ALA A 12 14.92 -32.03 -29.77
CA ALA A 12 15.99 -31.29 -29.10
C ALA A 12 15.82 -29.76 -29.25
N VAL A 13 15.41 -29.29 -30.43
CA VAL A 13 15.08 -27.87 -30.66
C VAL A 13 13.88 -27.45 -29.81
N LEU A 14 12.83 -28.29 -29.74
CA LEU A 14 11.65 -28.01 -28.93
C LEU A 14 11.99 -27.88 -27.44
N LEU A 15 12.83 -28.80 -26.92
CA LEU A 15 13.32 -28.78 -25.54
C LEU A 15 14.15 -27.54 -25.22
N MET A 16 15.02 -27.12 -26.15
CA MET A 16 15.80 -25.88 -25.97
C MET A 16 14.90 -24.63 -25.96
N VAL A 17 13.88 -24.57 -26.82
CA VAL A 17 12.90 -23.47 -26.83
C VAL A 17 12.12 -23.42 -25.50
N CYS A 18 11.66 -24.58 -24.99
CA CYS A 18 10.99 -24.64 -23.69
C CYS A 18 11.90 -24.21 -22.52
N ALA A 19 13.18 -24.60 -22.54
CA ALA A 19 14.14 -24.22 -21.50
C ALA A 19 14.42 -22.70 -21.52
N VAL A 20 14.53 -22.08 -22.69
CA VAL A 20 14.74 -20.62 -22.81
C VAL A 20 13.52 -19.85 -22.30
N ILE A 21 12.29 -20.32 -22.54
CA ILE A 21 11.06 -19.70 -22.02
C ILE A 21 11.02 -19.76 -20.49
N GLN A 22 11.39 -20.89 -19.88
CA GLN A 22 11.40 -21.05 -18.42
C GLN A 22 12.49 -20.20 -17.71
N ILE A 23 13.57 -19.83 -18.40
CA ILE A 23 14.68 -19.03 -17.84
C ILE A 23 14.55 -17.53 -18.17
N ALA A 24 13.79 -17.15 -19.19
CA ALA A 24 13.52 -15.74 -19.51
C ALA A 24 12.47 -15.11 -18.56
N GLU A 25 11.54 -15.89 -18.03
CA GLU A 25 10.48 -15.40 -17.13
C GLU A 25 10.95 -14.93 -15.73
N PRO A 26 11.94 -15.56 -15.05
CA PRO A 26 12.37 -15.10 -13.73
C PRO A 26 13.09 -13.74 -13.77
N ALA A 27 13.78 -13.42 -14.86
CA ALA A 27 14.54 -12.18 -15.00
C ALA A 27 13.67 -10.98 -15.39
N ALA A 28 12.63 -11.20 -16.21
CA ALA A 28 11.65 -10.15 -16.52
C ALA A 28 10.68 -9.89 -15.34
N ALA A 29 10.37 -10.91 -14.54
CA ALA A 29 9.54 -10.78 -13.34
C ALA A 29 10.25 -10.05 -12.17
N ALA A 30 11.59 -10.01 -12.15
CA ALA A 30 12.37 -9.23 -11.18
C ALA A 30 12.21 -7.70 -11.37
N LYS A 31 11.68 -7.26 -12.51
CA LYS A 31 11.34 -5.85 -12.81
C LYS A 31 9.87 -5.50 -12.62
N VAL A 32 9.08 -6.36 -11.95
CA VAL A 32 7.73 -5.96 -11.57
C VAL A 32 7.81 -5.05 -10.34
N THR A 33 7.90 -3.76 -10.63
CA THR A 33 7.51 -2.63 -9.78
C THR A 33 6.43 -3.04 -8.79
N ASP A 34 6.85 -3.40 -7.57
CA ASP A 34 6.10 -3.28 -6.34
C ASP A 34 4.57 -3.49 -6.50
N LYS A 35 4.15 -4.68 -6.96
CA LYS A 35 2.72 -5.01 -7.17
C LYS A 35 1.93 -4.66 -5.91
N ALA A 36 1.06 -3.67 -6.04
CA ALA A 36 0.25 -3.11 -4.96
C ALA A 36 -1.16 -3.71 -5.00
N PHE A 37 -1.56 -4.38 -3.93
CA PHE A 37 -2.89 -4.96 -3.78
C PHE A 37 -3.70 -4.13 -2.80
N LYS A 38 -4.88 -3.66 -3.21
CA LYS A 38 -5.80 -2.99 -2.28
C LYS A 38 -6.35 -4.03 -1.30
N VAL A 39 -6.22 -3.74 -0.01
CA VAL A 39 -6.48 -4.69 1.10
C VAL A 39 -7.43 -4.14 2.16
N ASP A 40 -7.74 -2.84 2.12
CA ASP A 40 -8.79 -2.21 2.91
C ASP A 40 -9.20 -0.89 2.26
N GLN A 41 -10.42 -0.44 2.53
CA GLN A 41 -10.91 0.88 2.20
C GLN A 41 -12.10 1.24 3.09
N GLY A 42 -12.36 2.53 3.25
CA GLY A 42 -13.55 2.97 3.95
C GLY A 42 -13.70 4.47 4.01
N THR A 43 -14.78 4.89 4.65
CA THR A 43 -15.10 6.28 4.94
C THR A 43 -15.60 6.38 6.37
N LYS A 44 -15.16 7.39 7.11
CA LYS A 44 -15.63 7.73 8.45
C LYS A 44 -16.05 9.19 8.49
N TYR A 45 -17.19 9.47 9.12
CA TYR A 45 -17.64 10.80 9.46
C TYR A 45 -17.37 11.04 10.94
N PHE A 46 -16.99 12.27 11.29
CA PHE A 46 -16.70 12.67 12.64
C PHE A 46 -16.85 14.18 12.81
N TYR A 47 -16.76 14.67 14.04
CA TYR A 47 -16.82 16.09 14.34
C TYR A 47 -15.48 16.52 14.92
N SER A 48 -14.92 17.62 14.41
CA SER A 48 -13.77 18.30 14.98
C SER A 48 -14.27 19.56 15.68
N GLY A 49 -13.89 19.80 16.93
CA GLY A 49 -14.23 21.03 17.63
C GLY A 49 -13.69 22.29 16.92
N GLN A 50 -12.64 22.16 16.12
CA GLN A 50 -12.02 23.26 15.38
C GLN A 50 -12.63 23.48 14.00
N SER A 51 -12.94 22.39 13.27
CA SER A 51 -13.35 22.45 11.86
C SER A 51 -14.81 22.04 11.62
N GLY A 52 -15.55 21.68 12.66
CA GLY A 52 -16.92 21.20 12.58
C GLY A 52 -17.03 19.79 11.99
N PRO A 53 -18.09 19.48 11.23
CA PRO A 53 -18.27 18.18 10.60
C PRO A 53 -17.14 17.86 9.60
N MET A 54 -16.52 16.71 9.78
CA MET A 54 -15.43 16.20 8.97
C MET A 54 -15.76 14.82 8.41
N LYS A 55 -15.11 14.49 7.30
CA LYS A 55 -15.14 13.16 6.69
C LYS A 55 -13.73 12.76 6.34
N MET A 56 -13.37 11.51 6.58
CA MET A 56 -12.13 10.90 6.12
C MET A 56 -12.44 9.69 5.25
N SER A 57 -11.83 9.60 4.09
CA SER A 57 -11.79 8.36 3.31
C SER A 57 -10.38 7.75 3.37
N TRP A 58 -10.27 6.43 3.30
CA TRP A 58 -8.98 5.77 3.22
C TRP A 58 -8.97 4.62 2.22
N LYS A 59 -7.78 4.36 1.68
CA LYS A 59 -7.44 3.17 0.90
C LYS A 59 -6.13 2.60 1.41
N THR A 60 -6.05 1.30 1.60
CA THR A 60 -4.84 0.63 2.06
C THR A 60 -4.34 -0.36 1.02
N TYR A 61 -3.05 -0.29 0.73
CA TYR A 61 -2.38 -1.15 -0.25
C TYR A 61 -1.24 -1.94 0.40
N LEU A 62 -1.14 -3.22 0.06
CA LEU A 62 -0.01 -4.08 0.35
C LEU A 62 0.89 -4.15 -0.88
N TYR A 63 2.16 -3.82 -0.71
CA TYR A 63 3.19 -3.95 -1.73
C TYR A 63 3.99 -5.22 -1.44
N VAL A 64 3.80 -6.24 -2.28
CA VAL A 64 4.30 -7.61 -1.99
C VAL A 64 5.82 -7.70 -1.97
N PRO A 65 6.57 -7.17 -2.96
CA PRO A 65 8.04 -7.32 -2.97
C PRO A 65 8.71 -6.65 -1.77
N SER A 66 8.17 -5.53 -1.30
CA SER A 66 8.73 -4.76 -0.19
C SER A 66 8.05 -5.01 1.17
N ASN A 67 7.05 -5.88 1.22
CA ASN A 67 6.18 -6.18 2.38
C ASN A 67 5.77 -4.93 3.18
N LYS A 68 5.61 -3.81 2.47
CA LYS A 68 5.20 -2.53 3.04
C LYS A 68 3.70 -2.36 2.84
N ARG A 69 3.07 -1.71 3.78
CA ARG A 69 1.67 -1.31 3.69
C ARG A 69 1.61 0.21 3.61
N LYS A 70 0.91 0.73 2.63
CA LYS A 70 0.61 2.16 2.53
C LYS A 70 -0.87 2.40 2.77
N ILE A 71 -1.18 3.34 3.65
CA ILE A 71 -2.51 3.87 3.89
C ILE A 71 -2.53 5.26 3.28
N PHE A 72 -3.48 5.51 2.39
CA PHE A 72 -3.76 6.83 1.84
C PHE A 72 -5.06 7.29 2.49
N GLN A 73 -5.03 8.45 3.14
CA GLN A 73 -6.17 9.07 3.79
C GLN A 73 -6.44 10.41 3.13
N THR A 74 -7.70 10.70 2.86
CA THR A 74 -8.14 12.02 2.39
C THR A 74 -9.13 12.57 3.38
N PHE A 75 -8.84 13.75 3.91
CA PHE A 75 -9.68 14.46 4.85
C PHE A 75 -10.48 15.53 4.14
N TYR A 76 -11.74 15.66 4.53
CA TYR A 76 -12.68 16.60 3.98
C TYR A 76 -13.32 17.40 5.12
N VAL A 77 -13.50 18.69 4.87
CA VAL A 77 -14.28 19.58 5.72
C VAL A 77 -15.55 19.99 4.97
N LYS A 78 -16.60 20.30 5.73
CA LYS A 78 -17.84 20.81 5.14
C LYS A 78 -17.65 22.29 4.79
N ASN A 79 -17.89 22.66 3.53
CA ASN A 79 -17.79 24.05 3.11
C ASN A 79 -18.96 24.86 3.68
N ASN A 80 -18.65 25.99 4.31
CA ASN A 80 -19.62 26.95 4.85
C ASN A 80 -19.77 28.20 3.96
N GLY A 81 -19.03 28.30 2.86
CA GLY A 81 -19.10 29.41 1.90
C GLY A 81 -20.10 29.20 0.76
N ARG A 82 -19.81 29.75 -0.43
CA ARG A 82 -20.70 29.76 -1.61
C ARG A 82 -21.20 28.39 -2.08
N TYR A 83 -20.52 27.31 -1.71
CA TYR A 83 -20.95 25.92 -1.92
C TYR A 83 -21.30 25.26 -0.59
N SER A 84 -22.17 25.91 0.19
CA SER A 84 -22.56 25.47 1.52
C SER A 84 -23.11 24.04 1.48
N GLY A 85 -22.56 23.15 2.29
CA GLY A 85 -23.03 21.76 2.42
C GLY A 85 -22.22 20.71 1.65
N HIS A 86 -21.33 21.12 0.75
CA HIS A 86 -20.45 20.21 0.03
C HIS A 86 -19.20 19.85 0.84
N TRP A 87 -18.73 18.61 0.69
CA TRP A 87 -17.44 18.18 1.22
C TRP A 87 -16.31 18.67 0.32
N VAL A 88 -15.40 19.47 0.85
CA VAL A 88 -14.19 19.91 0.15
C VAL A 88 -12.98 19.18 0.73
N VAL A 89 -12.03 18.81 -0.13
CA VAL A 89 -10.77 18.20 0.31
C VAL A 89 -10.01 19.23 1.13
N SER A 90 -9.52 18.83 2.29
CA SER A 90 -8.75 19.68 3.20
C SER A 90 -7.29 19.30 3.20
N TRP A 91 -6.95 18.03 3.39
CA TRP A 91 -5.58 17.52 3.31
C TRP A 91 -5.56 16.00 3.04
N HIS A 92 -4.38 15.48 2.79
CA HIS A 92 -4.06 14.09 2.55
C HIS A 92 -2.98 13.63 3.53
N ASP A 93 -3.16 12.41 4.05
CA ASP A 93 -2.11 11.73 4.79
C ASP A 93 -1.70 10.44 4.07
N ILE A 94 -0.40 10.17 4.05
CA ILE A 94 0.19 8.94 3.51
C ILE A 94 1.02 8.27 4.60
N ILE A 95 0.50 7.17 5.12
CA ILE A 95 1.15 6.40 6.18
C ILE A 95 1.74 5.13 5.60
N THR A 96 3.03 4.91 5.81
CA THR A 96 3.75 3.70 5.39
C THR A 96 4.19 2.90 6.61
N LEU A 97 3.71 1.66 6.71
CA LEU A 97 4.16 0.67 7.67
C LEU A 97 5.17 -0.27 7.00
N LYS A 98 6.41 -0.30 7.49
CA LYS A 98 7.46 -1.18 7.00
C LYS A 98 8.13 -1.93 8.15
N LYS A 99 8.17 -3.26 8.06
CA LYS A 99 8.95 -4.08 8.99
C LYS A 99 10.43 -3.90 8.67
N ILE A 100 11.25 -3.51 9.66
CA ILE A 100 12.70 -3.31 9.48
C ILE A 100 13.48 -4.48 10.06
N THR A 101 13.06 -4.97 11.23
CA THR A 101 13.62 -6.18 11.85
C THR A 101 12.47 -7.03 12.40
N LYS A 102 12.76 -8.23 12.93
CA LYS A 102 11.76 -9.09 13.60
C LYS A 102 10.97 -8.36 14.70
N THR A 103 11.60 -7.40 15.37
CA THR A 103 11.04 -6.67 16.53
C THR A 103 10.85 -5.17 16.29
N LYS A 104 11.26 -4.61 15.15
CA LYS A 104 11.12 -3.17 14.86
C LYS A 104 10.33 -2.91 13.59
N MET A 105 9.40 -1.96 13.68
CA MET A 105 8.62 -1.41 12.56
C MET A 105 8.93 0.07 12.40
N LYS A 106 9.19 0.50 11.17
CA LYS A 106 9.24 1.91 10.78
C LYS A 106 7.85 2.33 10.34
N ILE A 107 7.39 3.45 10.87
CA ILE A 107 6.14 4.12 10.48
C ILE A 107 6.57 5.48 9.92
N SER A 108 6.26 5.72 8.66
CA SER A 108 6.45 7.03 8.03
C SER A 108 5.08 7.62 7.79
N ASP A 109 4.88 8.85 8.23
CA ASP A 109 3.63 9.57 8.11
C ASP A 109 3.91 10.89 7.40
N TYR A 110 3.29 11.10 6.25
CA TYR A 110 3.40 12.33 5.48
C TYR A 110 2.02 12.97 5.46
N SER A 111 1.97 14.27 5.77
CA SER A 111 0.80 15.10 5.57
C SER A 111 1.13 16.23 4.60
N ASP A 112 0.21 16.55 3.68
CA ASP A 112 0.26 17.78 2.89
C ASP A 112 -0.48 18.95 3.56
N SER A 113 -0.93 18.77 4.80
CA SER A 113 -1.50 19.86 5.60
C SER A 113 -0.47 20.95 5.83
N GLU A 114 -0.85 22.21 5.58
CA GLU A 114 -0.02 23.39 5.84
C GLU A 114 0.37 23.54 7.32
N LEU A 115 -0.40 22.91 8.23
CA LEU A 115 -0.16 22.94 9.67
C LEU A 115 0.59 21.70 10.18
N GLY A 116 0.84 20.72 9.31
CA GLY A 116 1.50 19.47 9.66
C GLY A 116 3.02 19.56 9.63
N PRO A 117 3.75 18.73 10.41
CA PRO A 117 5.22 18.67 10.40
C PRO A 117 5.83 18.06 9.12
N GLY A 118 5.10 18.02 8.00
CA GLY A 118 5.51 17.33 6.78
C GLY A 118 5.63 15.82 6.97
N THR A 119 6.80 15.24 6.65
CA THR A 119 7.05 13.80 6.85
C THR A 119 7.65 13.54 8.23
N THR A 120 6.94 12.78 9.07
CA THR A 120 7.47 12.24 10.32
C THR A 120 7.86 10.78 10.17
N VAL A 121 8.90 10.36 10.89
CA VAL A 121 9.35 8.97 10.93
C VAL A 121 9.45 8.53 12.38
N THR A 122 8.70 7.49 12.71
CA THR A 122 8.75 6.87 14.04
C THR A 122 9.09 5.39 13.94
N TYR A 123 9.69 4.87 15.02
CA TYR A 123 10.03 3.45 15.14
C TYR A 123 9.25 2.86 16.30
N LYS A 124 8.58 1.73 16.04
CA LYS A 124 7.81 0.99 17.04
C LYS A 124 8.44 -0.38 17.28
N ASN A 125 8.70 -0.69 18.54
CA ASN A 125 9.11 -2.02 18.97
C ASN A 125 7.87 -2.92 18.99
N THR A 126 7.78 -3.85 18.05
CA THR A 126 6.68 -4.81 17.94
C THR A 126 7.14 -6.07 17.22
N LYS A 127 6.68 -7.24 17.70
CA LYS A 127 6.86 -8.52 16.99
C LYS A 127 5.83 -8.74 15.89
N LEU A 128 4.78 -7.91 15.83
CA LEU A 128 3.71 -8.04 14.84
C LEU A 128 4.23 -7.79 13.41
N SER A 129 3.66 -8.51 12.44
CA SER A 129 3.81 -8.19 11.01
C SER A 129 3.06 -6.90 10.67
N THR A 130 3.37 -6.30 9.53
CA THR A 130 2.65 -5.10 9.02
C THR A 130 1.14 -5.36 8.91
N ARG A 131 0.73 -6.57 8.49
CA ARG A 131 -0.68 -7.00 8.46
C ARG A 131 -1.33 -7.02 9.84
N LYS A 132 -0.73 -7.71 10.82
CA LYS A 132 -1.30 -7.83 12.17
C LYS A 132 -1.32 -6.48 12.88
N TYR A 133 -0.23 -5.72 12.77
CA TYR A 133 -0.15 -4.37 13.34
C TYR A 133 -1.20 -3.45 12.73
N TYR A 134 -1.42 -3.50 11.42
CA TYR A 134 -2.46 -2.73 10.75
C TYR A 134 -3.85 -2.99 11.33
N TRP A 135 -4.27 -4.26 11.36
CA TRP A 135 -5.63 -4.62 11.77
C TRP A 135 -5.89 -4.49 13.27
N TYR A 136 -4.89 -4.77 14.11
CA TYR A 136 -5.08 -4.82 15.57
C TYR A 136 -4.68 -3.54 16.30
N VAL A 137 -3.77 -2.74 15.72
CA VAL A 137 -3.23 -1.56 16.40
C VAL A 137 -3.55 -0.30 15.62
N TYR A 138 -3.05 -0.18 14.38
CA TYR A 138 -3.14 1.06 13.63
C TYR A 138 -4.58 1.43 13.24
N ARG A 139 -5.29 0.55 12.53
CA ARG A 139 -6.63 0.84 12.01
C ARG A 139 -7.64 1.14 13.13
N PRO A 140 -7.70 0.38 14.24
CA PRO A 140 -8.58 0.74 15.36
C PRO A 140 -8.20 2.07 16.00
N ALA A 141 -6.92 2.38 16.18
CA ALA A 141 -6.47 3.65 16.74
C ALA A 141 -6.82 4.82 15.83
N MET A 142 -6.54 4.71 14.53
CA MET A 142 -6.91 5.68 13.49
C MET A 142 -8.43 5.96 13.51
N LEU A 143 -9.26 4.92 13.63
CA LEU A 143 -10.70 5.09 13.66
C LEU A 143 -11.22 5.63 15.00
N LYS A 144 -10.48 5.49 16.11
CA LYS A 144 -10.86 6.03 17.43
C LYS A 144 -10.40 7.46 17.64
N GLY A 145 -9.17 7.81 17.28
CA GLY A 145 -8.56 9.13 17.48
C GLY A 145 -9.15 10.26 16.61
N LEU A 146 -10.20 9.96 15.84
CA LEU A 146 -10.98 10.90 15.04
C LEU A 146 -12.39 11.03 15.61
N ALA A 147 -12.56 11.04 16.92
CA ALA A 147 -13.84 11.15 17.60
C ALA A 147 -13.81 12.39 18.51
#